data_AF-A0A849X3X3-F1
#
_entry.id   AF-A0A849X3X3-F1
#
_cell.length_a   1.000
_cell.length_b   1.000
_cell.length_c   1.000
_cell.angle_alpha   90.00
_cell.angle_beta   90.00
_cell.angle_gamma   90.00
#
_symmetry.space_group_name_H-M   'P 1'
#
loop_
_entity.id
_entity.type
_entity.pdbx_description
1 polymer ?
#
loop_
_entity_poly.entity_id
_entity_poly.type
_entity_poly.pdbx_seq_one_letter_code
_entity_poly.pdbx_strand_id
1 'polypeptide(L)'
;MGDSRANPIRANPILLRALSLILGLLVLAGPASAVEAAPRRRAPLKKTPVAALPREVVQQIQVRGNAKVDTDAILEKIKSTVGKELNHAQVREDILALHKLNFFDEVEVRFEAGVLIYQVKERPTIARIVFFGNEEMEADDLKGVLSIKTFDLFDENLVRESARKLERHYEEKGFYLARVSHEVRKGRDADSVEVLFRVREYDKVKIRKITFLGNKAFTDDQLKRILRSTQEGGFFSALSGSGNFKELDFKTDLQILQYWYLNEGYVRFRTETPVVTVTEDKKWIHITIKVDEGRQYAVADTDFSGDLLFP
;
A
#
# COMPACT_ATOMS: atom_id res chain seq x y z
N MET A 1 -34.59 -22.42 42.96
CA MET A 1 -35.57 -21.55 42.27
C MET A 1 -34.92 -21.10 40.97
N GLY A 2 -35.51 -21.35 39.81
CA GLY A 2 -35.12 -20.70 38.54
C GLY A 2 -33.78 -21.10 37.90
N ASP A 3 -33.70 -22.32 37.34
CA ASP A 3 -32.85 -22.56 36.17
C ASP A 3 -33.33 -21.73 34.96
N SER A 4 -32.41 -21.45 34.01
CA SER A 4 -32.62 -21.10 32.58
C SER A 4 -31.85 -19.84 32.16
N ARG A 5 -31.04 -19.82 31.09
CA ARG A 5 -30.61 -20.85 30.12
C ARG A 5 -29.28 -20.39 29.49
N ALA A 6 -28.35 -21.31 29.27
CA ALA A 6 -27.19 -21.06 28.41
C ALA A 6 -27.62 -20.96 26.93
N ASN A 7 -26.97 -20.10 26.16
CA ASN A 7 -27.25 -19.89 24.73
C ASN A 7 -26.13 -20.53 23.87
N PRO A 8 -26.37 -21.67 23.19
CA PRO A 8 -25.34 -22.33 22.40
C PRO A 8 -25.18 -21.70 21.01
N ILE A 9 -23.93 -21.43 20.64
CA ILE A 9 -23.56 -20.96 19.29
C ILE A 9 -23.90 -22.05 18.27
N ARG A 10 -24.70 -21.70 17.26
CA ARG A 10 -25.06 -22.61 16.16
C ARG A 10 -23.84 -22.89 15.26
N ALA A 11 -23.33 -24.11 15.30
CA ALA A 11 -22.55 -24.66 14.19
C ALA A 11 -23.50 -25.07 13.05
N ASN A 12 -23.14 -24.77 11.80
CA ASN A 12 -23.86 -25.23 10.60
C ASN A 12 -23.18 -26.49 10.04
N PRO A 13 -23.80 -27.68 10.09
CA PRO A 13 -23.34 -28.86 9.38
C PRO A 13 -24.11 -28.99 8.05
N ILE A 14 -23.48 -28.68 6.92
CA ILE A 14 -24.02 -29.09 5.61
C ILE A 14 -23.66 -30.56 5.42
N LEU A 15 -24.68 -31.41 5.60
CA LEU A 15 -24.53 -32.85 5.67
C LEU A 15 -24.54 -33.51 4.28
N LEU A 16 -23.68 -34.51 4.16
CA LEU A 16 -23.55 -35.49 3.08
C LEU A 16 -24.80 -36.38 2.92
N ARG A 17 -24.83 -37.17 1.82
CA ARG A 17 -25.71 -38.32 1.45
C ARG A 17 -26.86 -37.98 0.47
N ALA A 18 -27.30 -38.86 -0.42
CA ALA A 18 -27.08 -40.32 -0.58
C ALA A 18 -26.93 -40.68 -2.09
N LEU A 19 -26.08 -41.62 -2.53
CA LEU A 19 -26.15 -43.11 -2.44
C LEU A 19 -27.13 -43.77 -3.44
N SER A 20 -26.70 -44.93 -3.96
CA SER A 20 -27.43 -46.00 -4.71
C SER A 20 -27.08 -46.08 -6.20
N LEU A 21 -26.96 -47.26 -6.85
CA LEU A 21 -26.61 -48.64 -6.46
C LEU A 21 -26.26 -49.40 -7.80
N ILE A 22 -25.40 -50.42 -7.91
CA ILE A 22 -25.60 -51.90 -7.77
C ILE A 22 -24.27 -52.54 -8.29
N LEU A 23 -23.55 -53.35 -7.50
CA LEU A 23 -23.41 -54.83 -7.59
C LEU A 23 -23.07 -55.37 -9.01
N GLY A 24 -22.06 -56.22 -9.26
CA GLY A 24 -21.05 -56.87 -8.41
C GLY A 24 -20.84 -58.32 -8.86
N LEU A 25 -19.59 -58.79 -9.00
CA LEU A 25 -19.28 -60.24 -8.94
C LEU A 25 -17.81 -60.52 -8.58
N LEU A 26 -17.62 -61.55 -7.77
CA LEU A 26 -16.35 -62.06 -7.24
C LEU A 26 -16.02 -63.38 -7.96
N VAL A 27 -14.83 -63.53 -8.55
CA VAL A 27 -14.24 -64.84 -8.89
C VAL A 27 -12.74 -64.84 -8.58
N LEU A 28 -12.26 -65.98 -8.06
CA LEU A 28 -10.89 -66.20 -7.59
C LEU A 28 -9.86 -66.40 -8.72
N ALA A 29 -8.58 -66.35 -8.32
CA ALA A 29 -7.41 -66.45 -9.19
C ALA A 29 -7.22 -67.82 -9.87
N GLY A 30 -6.54 -67.78 -11.03
CA GLY A 30 -5.86 -68.90 -11.68
C GLY A 30 -4.51 -68.42 -12.26
N PRO A 31 -3.46 -69.25 -12.30
CA PRO A 31 -2.08 -68.78 -12.52
C PRO A 31 -1.70 -68.56 -13.99
N ALA A 32 -0.55 -67.92 -14.19
CA ALA A 32 -0.01 -67.55 -15.48
C ALA A 32 0.34 -68.73 -16.40
N SER A 33 0.05 -68.58 -17.69
CA SER A 33 0.80 -69.23 -18.77
C SER A 33 1.35 -68.14 -19.70
N ALA A 34 2.68 -68.05 -19.78
CA ALA A 34 3.34 -67.22 -20.76
C ALA A 34 3.19 -67.87 -22.15
N VAL A 35 2.71 -67.13 -23.13
CA VAL A 35 2.78 -67.51 -24.55
C VAL A 35 3.58 -66.43 -25.28
N GLU A 36 4.72 -66.86 -25.80
CA GLU A 36 5.70 -66.05 -26.50
C GLU A 36 5.11 -65.53 -27.83
N ALA A 37 5.06 -64.20 -27.99
CA ALA A 37 4.44 -63.55 -29.15
C ALA A 37 5.50 -62.90 -30.05
N ALA A 38 5.57 -63.39 -31.29
CA ALA A 38 6.54 -63.00 -32.32
C ALA A 38 6.66 -61.48 -32.57
N PRO A 39 7.82 -60.98 -33.05
CA PRO A 39 8.07 -59.55 -33.24
C PRO A 39 7.17 -58.95 -34.31
N ARG A 40 6.13 -58.23 -33.88
CA ARG A 40 5.30 -57.42 -34.78
C ARG A 40 6.12 -56.23 -35.30
N ARG A 41 6.44 -56.25 -36.60
CA ARG A 41 7.01 -55.11 -37.34
C ARG A 41 6.20 -53.84 -36.99
N ARG A 42 6.86 -52.83 -36.42
CA ARG A 42 6.26 -51.50 -36.24
C ARG A 42 6.02 -50.90 -37.62
N ALA A 43 4.76 -50.72 -38.00
CA ALA A 43 4.42 -49.89 -39.15
C ALA A 43 4.90 -48.45 -38.90
N PRO A 44 5.42 -47.73 -39.91
CA PRO A 44 5.79 -46.34 -39.72
C PRO A 44 4.55 -45.51 -39.39
N LEU A 45 4.62 -44.74 -38.30
CA LEU A 45 3.58 -43.80 -37.93
C LEU A 45 3.40 -42.81 -39.10
N LYS A 46 2.24 -42.86 -39.77
CA LYS A 46 1.82 -41.78 -40.67
C LYS A 46 1.80 -40.50 -39.86
N LYS A 47 2.66 -39.55 -40.23
CA LYS A 47 2.63 -38.19 -39.68
C LYS A 47 1.33 -37.54 -40.14
N THR A 48 0.28 -37.64 -39.32
CA THR A 48 -0.90 -36.79 -39.48
C THR A 48 -0.42 -35.34 -39.42
N PRO A 49 -0.70 -34.49 -40.41
CA PRO A 49 -0.41 -33.08 -40.30
C PRO A 49 -1.14 -32.55 -39.07
N VAL A 50 -0.42 -31.98 -38.12
CA VAL A 50 -1.07 -31.15 -37.09
C VAL A 50 -1.69 -30.01 -37.88
N ALA A 51 -3.02 -29.96 -37.95
CA ALA A 51 -3.72 -28.85 -38.55
C ALA A 51 -3.26 -27.59 -37.81
N ALA A 52 -2.57 -26.70 -38.52
CA ALA A 52 -2.15 -25.43 -37.95
C ALA A 52 -3.42 -24.74 -37.45
N LEU A 53 -3.39 -24.26 -36.19
CA LEU A 53 -4.40 -23.34 -35.70
C LEU A 53 -4.54 -22.22 -36.74
N PRO A 54 -5.77 -21.76 -37.04
CA PRO A 54 -5.97 -20.69 -38.01
C PRO A 54 -5.08 -19.52 -37.58
N ARG A 55 -4.21 -19.06 -38.48
CA ARG A 55 -3.32 -17.94 -38.17
C ARG A 55 -4.19 -16.74 -37.86
N GLU A 56 -4.16 -16.31 -36.61
CA GLU A 56 -4.89 -15.14 -36.12
C GLU A 56 -4.20 -13.90 -36.69
N VAL A 57 -4.46 -13.59 -37.96
CA VAL A 57 -3.94 -12.41 -38.64
C VAL A 57 -4.83 -11.22 -38.30
N VAL A 58 -4.20 -10.12 -37.89
CA VAL A 58 -4.89 -8.86 -37.61
C VAL A 58 -5.30 -8.22 -38.93
N GLN A 59 -6.59 -8.28 -39.27
CA GLN A 59 -7.17 -7.70 -40.48
C GLN A 59 -7.54 -6.22 -40.29
N GLN A 60 -7.87 -5.82 -39.07
CA GLN A 60 -8.18 -4.44 -38.71
C GLN A 60 -7.81 -4.20 -37.24
N ILE A 61 -7.44 -2.95 -36.91
CA ILE A 61 -7.34 -2.46 -35.54
C ILE A 61 -8.46 -1.43 -35.33
N GLN A 62 -9.17 -1.52 -34.20
CA GLN A 62 -10.18 -0.55 -33.79
C GLN A 62 -9.87 -0.07 -32.36
N VAL A 63 -10.08 1.22 -32.10
CA VAL A 63 -10.07 1.79 -30.74
C VAL A 63 -11.50 2.17 -30.37
N ARG A 64 -11.90 1.94 -29.12
CA ARG A 64 -13.24 2.27 -28.60
C ARG A 64 -13.14 2.81 -27.18
N GLY A 65 -14.01 3.77 -26.85
CA GLY A 65 -14.12 4.35 -25.49
C GLY A 65 -13.19 5.53 -25.20
N ASN A 66 -12.40 5.95 -26.19
CA ASN A 66 -11.78 7.27 -26.21
C ASN A 66 -12.82 8.36 -26.58
N ALA A 67 -12.61 9.56 -26.06
CA ALA A 67 -13.48 10.73 -26.21
C ALA A 67 -12.69 12.04 -26.31
N LYS A 68 -11.70 12.25 -25.43
CA LYS A 68 -10.79 13.42 -25.44
C LYS A 68 -9.44 13.10 -26.08
N VAL A 69 -9.03 11.84 -26.12
CA VAL A 69 -7.79 11.40 -26.78
C VAL A 69 -8.13 10.92 -28.19
N ASP A 70 -7.49 11.53 -29.19
CA ASP A 70 -7.70 11.16 -30.59
C ASP A 70 -7.27 9.72 -30.87
N THR A 71 -8.08 9.02 -31.68
CA THR A 71 -7.80 7.62 -32.09
C THR A 71 -6.44 7.48 -32.74
N ASP A 72 -6.03 8.45 -33.59
CA ASP A 72 -4.76 8.39 -34.30
C ASP A 72 -3.55 8.51 -33.35
N ALA A 73 -3.65 9.29 -32.27
CA ALA A 73 -2.62 9.39 -31.24
C ALA A 73 -2.46 8.09 -30.43
N ILE A 74 -3.55 7.33 -30.26
CA ILE A 74 -3.53 5.99 -29.66
C ILE A 74 -2.88 5.00 -30.63
N LEU A 75 -3.22 5.06 -31.93
CA LEU A 75 -2.67 4.21 -32.98
C LEU A 75 -1.17 4.47 -33.23
N GLU A 76 -0.68 5.70 -33.08
CA GLU A 76 0.75 6.02 -33.16
C GLU A 76 1.55 5.38 -32.01
N LYS A 77 0.92 5.14 -30.85
CA LYS A 77 1.61 4.62 -29.67
C LYS A 77 1.75 3.09 -29.63
N ILE A 78 0.84 2.37 -30.28
CA ILE A 78 0.87 0.91 -30.35
C ILE A 78 1.81 0.44 -31.48
N LYS A 79 2.46 -0.72 -31.29
CA LYS A 79 3.30 -1.33 -32.34
C LYS A 79 2.60 -2.47 -33.08
N SER A 80 1.43 -2.92 -32.62
CA SER A 80 0.60 -3.87 -33.38
C SER A 80 0.16 -3.25 -34.70
N THR A 81 0.35 -3.99 -35.80
CA THR A 81 0.06 -3.51 -37.16
C THR A 81 -0.87 -4.48 -37.89
N VAL A 82 -1.79 -3.93 -38.67
CA VAL A 82 -2.61 -4.69 -39.63
C VAL A 82 -1.73 -5.52 -40.58
N GLY A 83 -2.21 -6.71 -40.95
CA GLY A 83 -1.54 -7.64 -41.87
C GLY A 83 -0.53 -8.60 -41.24
N LYS A 84 -0.24 -8.49 -39.93
CA LYS A 84 0.65 -9.41 -39.20
C LYS A 84 -0.13 -10.44 -38.39
N GLU A 85 0.54 -11.55 -38.08
CA GLU A 85 0.06 -12.54 -37.09
C GLU A 85 -0.01 -11.89 -35.69
N LEU A 86 -1.06 -12.24 -34.94
CA LEU A 86 -1.31 -11.73 -33.59
C LEU A 86 -0.19 -12.14 -32.64
N ASN A 87 0.55 -11.16 -32.13
CA ASN A 87 1.61 -11.38 -31.16
C ASN A 87 1.16 -10.90 -29.78
N HIS A 88 0.77 -11.82 -28.89
CA HIS A 88 0.34 -11.49 -27.53
C HIS A 88 1.42 -10.78 -26.69
N ALA A 89 2.72 -10.99 -26.98
CA ALA A 89 3.77 -10.22 -26.33
C ALA A 89 3.77 -8.76 -26.78
N GLN A 90 3.52 -8.50 -28.08
CA GLN A 90 3.38 -7.15 -28.60
C GLN A 90 2.13 -6.46 -28.06
N VAL A 91 0.99 -7.15 -28.00
CA VAL A 91 -0.24 -6.61 -27.38
C VAL A 91 -0.02 -6.25 -25.91
N ARG A 92 0.76 -7.05 -25.15
CA ARG A 92 1.14 -6.70 -23.78
C ARG A 92 2.01 -5.45 -23.70
N GLU A 93 3.00 -5.30 -24.58
CA GLU A 93 3.78 -4.07 -24.66
C GLU A 93 2.91 -2.85 -25.00
N ASP A 94 1.96 -2.99 -25.91
CA ASP A 94 1.04 -1.93 -26.32
C ASP A 94 0.14 -1.49 -25.16
N ILE A 95 -0.44 -2.44 -24.42
CA ILE A 95 -1.22 -2.17 -23.19
C ILE A 95 -0.37 -1.40 -22.17
N LEU A 96 0.88 -1.82 -21.95
CA LEU A 96 1.82 -1.13 -21.06
C LEU A 96 2.22 0.26 -21.58
N ALA A 97 2.31 0.45 -22.91
CA ALA A 97 2.61 1.73 -23.52
C ALA A 97 1.45 2.72 -23.38
N LEU A 98 0.20 2.26 -23.53
CA LEU A 98 -1.01 3.05 -23.35
C LEU A 98 -1.23 3.42 -21.87
N HIS A 99 -1.04 2.49 -20.93
CA HIS A 99 -1.07 2.83 -19.50
C HIS A 99 -0.02 3.86 -19.11
N LYS A 100 1.18 3.82 -19.71
CA LYS A 100 2.24 4.83 -19.48
C LYS A 100 1.91 6.23 -19.99
N LEU A 101 0.90 6.41 -20.86
CA LEU A 101 0.41 7.74 -21.22
C LEU A 101 -0.36 8.42 -20.07
N ASN A 102 -0.78 7.67 -19.06
CA ASN A 102 -1.55 8.14 -17.91
C ASN A 102 -2.90 8.83 -18.26
N PHE A 103 -3.40 8.67 -19.49
CA PHE A 103 -4.72 9.15 -19.93
C PHE A 103 -5.84 8.15 -19.69
N PHE A 104 -5.51 6.87 -19.48
CA PHE A 104 -6.49 5.78 -19.36
C PHE A 104 -6.48 5.18 -17.94
N ASP A 105 -7.68 4.91 -17.44
CA ASP A 105 -7.95 4.18 -16.19
C ASP A 105 -7.84 2.67 -16.45
N GLU A 106 -8.37 2.24 -17.60
CA GLU A 106 -8.51 0.85 -18.01
C GLU A 106 -8.20 0.70 -19.51
N VAL A 107 -7.43 -0.33 -19.86
CA VAL A 107 -7.07 -0.68 -21.25
C VAL A 107 -7.26 -2.19 -21.42
N GLU A 108 -8.38 -2.60 -22.00
CA GLU A 108 -8.62 -3.96 -22.44
C GLU A 108 -8.28 -4.12 -23.92
N VAL A 109 -7.82 -5.31 -24.31
CA VAL A 109 -7.65 -5.67 -25.73
C VAL A 109 -8.33 -6.99 -25.99
N ARG A 110 -9.20 -7.00 -27.01
CA ARG A 110 -9.97 -8.18 -27.45
C ARG A 110 -9.66 -8.45 -28.91
N PHE A 111 -9.68 -9.73 -29.31
CA PHE A 111 -9.49 -10.14 -30.70
C PHE A 111 -10.69 -10.96 -31.14
N GLU A 112 -11.46 -10.43 -32.10
CA GLU A 112 -12.72 -11.01 -32.56
C GLU A 112 -12.78 -10.97 -34.09
N ALA A 113 -12.98 -12.13 -34.73
CA ALA A 113 -13.15 -12.26 -36.19
C ALA A 113 -12.07 -11.57 -37.06
N GLY A 114 -10.82 -11.48 -36.59
CA GLY A 114 -9.73 -10.80 -37.29
C GLY A 114 -9.54 -9.32 -36.91
N VAL A 115 -10.41 -8.76 -36.08
CA VAL A 115 -10.32 -7.37 -35.58
C VAL A 115 -9.70 -7.35 -34.20
N LEU A 116 -8.64 -6.56 -34.04
CA LEU A 116 -8.01 -6.28 -32.75
C LEU A 116 -8.62 -4.99 -32.17
N ILE A 117 -9.40 -5.13 -31.11
CA ILE A 117 -10.17 -4.04 -30.49
C ILE A 117 -9.48 -3.61 -29.20
N TYR A 118 -8.94 -2.39 -29.18
CA TYR A 118 -8.46 -1.72 -27.98
C TYR A 118 -9.63 -0.97 -27.35
N GLN A 119 -10.16 -1.50 -26.25
CA GLN A 119 -11.21 -0.85 -25.48
C GLN A 119 -10.56 -0.10 -24.33
N VAL A 120 -10.57 1.23 -24.42
CA VAL A 120 -9.98 2.12 -23.43
C VAL A 120 -11.06 2.85 -22.65
N LYS A 121 -10.74 3.21 -21.42
CA LYS A 121 -11.57 4.08 -20.57
C LYS A 121 -10.70 5.24 -20.12
N GLU A 122 -11.02 6.44 -20.60
CA GLU A 122 -10.29 7.64 -20.21
C GLU A 122 -10.43 7.94 -18.71
N ARG A 123 -9.39 8.53 -18.13
CA ARG A 123 -9.42 9.00 -16.75
C ARG A 123 -10.30 10.23 -16.65
N PRO A 124 -11.22 10.30 -15.68
CA PRO A 124 -12.03 11.48 -15.48
C PRO A 124 -11.17 12.65 -14.98
N THR A 125 -11.60 13.88 -15.25
CA THR A 125 -10.96 15.10 -14.71
C THR A 125 -11.55 15.46 -13.36
N ILE A 126 -10.72 15.95 -12.42
CA ILE A 126 -11.17 16.39 -11.10
C ILE A 126 -11.91 17.73 -11.24
N ALA A 127 -13.24 17.70 -11.27
CA ALA A 127 -14.05 18.92 -11.39
C ALA A 127 -13.99 19.78 -10.12
N ARG A 128 -13.96 19.13 -8.95
CA ARG A 128 -14.01 19.82 -7.65
C ARG A 128 -13.32 19.02 -6.56
N ILE A 129 -12.66 19.73 -5.65
CA ILE A 129 -12.13 19.19 -4.40
C ILE A 129 -12.88 19.86 -3.25
N VAL A 130 -13.41 19.07 -2.31
CA VAL A 130 -14.23 19.53 -1.18
C VAL A 130 -13.66 18.98 0.12
N PHE A 131 -13.62 19.78 1.17
CA PHE A 131 -13.22 19.39 2.51
C PHE A 131 -14.43 19.40 3.45
N PHE A 132 -14.44 18.48 4.42
CA PHE A 132 -15.45 18.39 5.47
C PHE A 132 -14.78 18.10 6.81
N GLY A 133 -15.23 18.76 7.88
CA GLY A 133 -14.67 18.59 9.22
C GLY A 133 -13.30 19.25 9.40
N ASN A 134 -12.97 20.24 8.57
CA ASN A 134 -11.83 21.13 8.74
C ASN A 134 -12.28 22.41 9.47
N GLU A 135 -12.42 22.35 10.80
CA GLU A 135 -12.87 23.48 11.62
C GLU A 135 -11.66 24.32 12.09
N GLU A 136 -10.51 23.67 12.31
CA GLU A 136 -9.27 24.30 12.79
C GLU A 136 -8.34 24.78 11.66
N MET A 137 -8.63 24.46 10.39
CA MET A 137 -7.80 24.84 9.23
C MET A 137 -8.61 25.30 8.01
N GLU A 138 -8.17 26.39 7.39
CA GLU A 138 -8.82 26.95 6.21
C GLU A 138 -8.69 26.02 4.99
N ALA A 139 -9.76 25.92 4.19
CA ALA A 139 -9.79 25.02 3.04
C ALA A 139 -8.75 25.36 1.96
N ASP A 140 -8.30 26.62 1.87
CA ASP A 140 -7.28 27.04 0.89
C ASP A 140 -5.87 26.67 1.31
N ASP A 141 -5.54 26.72 2.62
CA ASP A 141 -4.31 26.13 3.17
C ASP A 141 -4.25 24.63 2.86
N LEU A 142 -5.37 23.91 3.09
CA LEU A 142 -5.45 22.48 2.81
C LEU A 142 -5.30 22.16 1.32
N LYS A 143 -5.79 23.02 0.40
CA LYS A 143 -5.54 22.88 -1.06
C LYS A 143 -4.05 23.00 -1.38
N GLY A 144 -3.32 23.88 -0.69
CA GLY A 144 -1.88 24.07 -0.88
C GLY A 144 -1.03 22.83 -0.53
N VAL A 145 -1.55 21.94 0.31
CA VAL A 145 -0.89 20.69 0.75
C VAL A 145 -1.13 19.51 -0.22
N LEU A 146 -2.13 19.59 -1.09
CA LEU A 146 -2.51 18.48 -1.98
C LEU A 146 -1.47 18.23 -3.08
N SER A 147 -1.47 16.97 -3.56
CA SER A 147 -0.71 16.55 -4.76
C SER A 147 -1.58 16.55 -6.03
N ILE A 148 -2.79 17.07 -5.93
CA ILE A 148 -3.83 17.14 -6.96
C ILE A 148 -4.47 18.53 -6.95
N LYS A 149 -4.96 18.97 -8.09
CA LYS A 149 -5.68 20.23 -8.28
C LYS A 149 -6.97 19.99 -9.06
N THR A 150 -7.86 20.98 -9.05
CA THR A 150 -8.99 21.01 -9.98
C THR A 150 -8.49 21.05 -11.41
N PHE A 151 -9.21 20.35 -12.31
CA PHE A 151 -8.90 20.11 -13.72
C PHE A 151 -7.75 19.11 -14.00
N ASP A 152 -7.02 18.63 -12.99
CA ASP A 152 -6.09 17.51 -13.18
C ASP A 152 -6.83 16.22 -13.58
N LEU A 153 -6.12 15.31 -14.25
CA LEU A 153 -6.58 13.94 -14.45
C LEU A 153 -6.61 13.22 -13.10
N PHE A 154 -7.69 12.48 -12.85
CA PHE A 154 -7.85 11.71 -11.62
C PHE A 154 -6.79 10.60 -11.51
N ASP A 155 -6.12 10.55 -10.35
CA ASP A 155 -5.28 9.42 -9.96
C ASP A 155 -5.55 9.09 -8.49
N GLU A 156 -6.12 7.91 -8.25
CA GLU A 156 -6.44 7.41 -6.91
C GLU A 156 -5.20 7.32 -5.99
N ASN A 157 -3.99 7.14 -6.54
CA ASN A 157 -2.76 7.15 -5.72
C ASN A 157 -2.39 8.56 -5.29
N LEU A 158 -2.52 9.57 -6.18
CA LEU A 158 -2.29 10.98 -5.81
C LEU A 158 -3.35 11.50 -4.83
N VAL A 159 -4.60 11.05 -4.95
CA VAL A 159 -5.66 11.34 -3.96
C VAL A 159 -5.29 10.75 -2.59
N ARG A 160 -4.89 9.47 -2.56
CA ARG A 160 -4.46 8.78 -1.33
C ARG A 160 -3.19 9.38 -0.72
N GLU A 161 -2.24 9.82 -1.54
CA GLU A 161 -1.06 10.55 -1.09
C GLU A 161 -1.46 11.90 -0.50
N SER A 162 -2.40 12.62 -1.13
CA SER A 162 -2.91 13.89 -0.64
C SER A 162 -3.62 13.74 0.71
N ALA A 163 -4.43 12.68 0.92
CA ALA A 163 -5.01 12.38 2.22
C ALA A 163 -3.93 12.20 3.32
N ARG A 164 -2.85 11.48 3.01
CA ARG A 164 -1.70 11.30 3.93
C ARG A 164 -0.90 12.58 4.17
N LYS A 165 -0.78 13.46 3.16
CA LYS A 165 -0.13 14.78 3.31
C LYS A 165 -0.96 15.71 4.20
N LEU A 166 -2.28 15.73 4.01
CA LEU A 166 -3.20 16.43 4.91
C LEU A 166 -3.07 15.93 6.35
N GLU A 167 -3.13 14.61 6.57
CA GLU A 167 -3.00 14.00 7.91
C GLU A 167 -1.70 14.41 8.60
N ARG A 168 -0.55 14.33 7.90
CA ARG A 168 0.74 14.82 8.41
C ARG A 168 0.76 16.32 8.69
N HIS A 169 0.12 17.12 7.85
CA HIS A 169 0.06 18.57 8.06
C HIS A 169 -0.72 18.92 9.34
N TYR A 170 -1.79 18.18 9.63
CA TYR A 170 -2.49 18.25 10.92
C TYR A 170 -1.60 17.82 12.09
N GLU A 171 -0.85 16.71 11.96
CA GLU A 171 0.13 16.26 12.98
C GLU A 171 1.21 17.32 13.27
N GLU A 172 1.76 17.97 12.24
CA GLU A 172 2.76 19.06 12.34
C GLU A 172 2.21 20.29 13.09
N LYS A 173 0.90 20.54 13.00
CA LYS A 173 0.17 21.60 13.73
C LYS A 173 -0.23 21.17 15.17
N GLY A 174 0.04 19.92 15.55
CA GLY A 174 -0.20 19.34 16.88
C GLY A 174 -1.48 18.51 17.01
N PHE A 175 -2.21 18.28 15.91
CA PHE A 175 -3.42 17.46 15.89
C PHE A 175 -3.08 15.99 15.63
N TYR A 176 -2.33 15.36 16.55
CA TYR A 176 -1.80 14.00 16.38
C TYR A 176 -2.87 12.91 16.17
N LEU A 177 -4.08 13.15 16.68
CA LEU A 177 -5.20 12.22 16.54
C LEU A 177 -6.00 12.45 15.25
N ALA A 178 -5.65 13.46 14.45
CA ALA A 178 -6.36 13.80 13.23
C ALA A 178 -6.35 12.62 12.26
N ARG A 179 -7.50 12.32 11.65
CA ARG A 179 -7.62 11.28 10.61
C ARG A 179 -8.29 11.86 9.38
N VAL A 180 -7.66 11.66 8.23
CA VAL A 180 -8.18 12.10 6.93
C VAL A 180 -8.56 10.88 6.11
N SER A 181 -9.80 10.85 5.62
CA SER A 181 -10.24 9.88 4.62
C SER A 181 -10.72 10.58 3.35
N HIS A 182 -10.69 9.88 2.22
CA HIS A 182 -11.19 10.40 0.95
C HIS A 182 -12.40 9.60 0.45
N GLU A 183 -13.27 10.27 -0.28
CA GLU A 183 -14.42 9.69 -0.97
C GLU A 183 -14.47 10.31 -2.38
N VAL A 184 -14.59 9.47 -3.41
CA VAL A 184 -14.66 9.91 -4.81
C VAL A 184 -16.09 9.76 -5.29
N ARG A 185 -16.66 10.84 -5.85
CA ARG A 185 -18.01 10.87 -6.41
C ARG A 185 -17.95 11.18 -7.90
N LYS A 186 -18.95 10.72 -8.65
CA LYS A 186 -19.15 11.19 -10.03
C LYS A 186 -19.45 12.68 -10.01
N GLY A 187 -18.84 13.43 -10.93
CA GLY A 187 -19.10 14.84 -11.15
C GLY A 187 -20.46 15.07 -11.81
N ARG A 188 -20.71 16.32 -12.19
CA ARG A 188 -21.90 16.70 -12.98
C ARG A 188 -21.82 16.15 -14.40
N ASP A 189 -20.61 16.10 -14.96
CA ASP A 189 -20.33 15.61 -16.31
C ASP A 189 -19.90 14.15 -16.24
N ALA A 190 -20.17 13.37 -17.29
CA ALA A 190 -19.88 11.93 -17.30
C ALA A 190 -18.40 11.60 -17.06
N ASP A 191 -17.51 12.44 -17.58
CA ASP A 191 -16.05 12.27 -17.54
C ASP A 191 -15.37 13.15 -16.47
N SER A 192 -16.11 13.50 -15.40
CA SER A 192 -15.56 14.23 -14.27
C SER A 192 -15.88 13.59 -12.92
N VAL A 193 -15.05 13.89 -11.93
CA VAL A 193 -15.20 13.41 -10.54
C VAL A 193 -15.05 14.55 -9.54
N GLU A 194 -15.72 14.40 -8.40
CA GLU A 194 -15.48 15.21 -7.20
C GLU A 194 -14.69 14.39 -6.18
N VAL A 195 -13.64 14.98 -5.63
CA VAL A 195 -12.83 14.38 -4.55
C VAL A 195 -13.19 15.06 -3.24
N LEU A 196 -13.71 14.27 -2.30
CA LEU A 196 -14.15 14.74 -0.98
C LEU A 196 -13.16 14.25 0.07
N PHE A 197 -12.46 15.16 0.74
CA PHE A 197 -11.67 14.83 1.93
C PHE A 197 -12.52 15.04 3.18
N ARG A 198 -12.60 14.02 4.03
CA ARG A 198 -13.28 14.04 5.32
C ARG A 198 -12.23 13.99 6.41
N VAL A 199 -12.08 15.09 7.11
CA VAL A 199 -11.16 15.25 8.24
C VAL A 199 -11.93 14.96 9.54
N ARG A 200 -11.26 14.32 10.48
CA ARG A 200 -11.66 14.24 11.89
C ARG A 200 -10.49 14.78 12.70
N GLU A 201 -10.52 16.06 13.07
CA GLU A 201 -9.34 16.76 13.62
C GLU A 201 -9.00 16.28 15.04
N TYR A 202 -9.99 16.23 15.93
CA TYR A 202 -9.84 16.05 17.39
C TYR A 202 -8.99 17.15 18.06
N ASP A 203 -9.05 17.24 19.39
CA ASP A 203 -8.25 18.20 20.16
C ASP A 203 -6.74 17.92 20.04
N LYS A 204 -5.92 18.97 20.19
CA LYS A 204 -4.46 18.84 20.34
C LYS A 204 -4.13 18.10 21.62
N VAL A 205 -3.40 16.98 21.50
CA VAL A 205 -2.95 16.18 22.64
C VAL A 205 -1.69 16.74 23.28
N LYS A 206 -1.64 16.69 24.61
CA LYS A 206 -0.45 17.05 25.39
C LYS A 206 0.26 15.83 25.96
N ILE A 207 1.59 15.91 26.04
CA ILE A 207 2.42 14.87 26.64
C ILE A 207 2.23 14.92 28.15
N ARG A 208 1.63 13.88 28.74
CA ARG A 208 1.41 13.79 30.19
C ARG A 208 2.61 13.24 30.93
N LYS A 209 3.26 12.24 30.34
CA LYS A 209 4.46 11.60 30.90
C LYS A 209 5.28 10.93 29.80
N ILE A 210 6.59 11.03 29.92
CA ILE A 210 7.59 10.26 29.18
C ILE A 210 8.21 9.27 30.18
N THR A 211 8.33 8.01 29.78
CA THR A 211 8.93 6.95 30.61
C THR A 211 9.96 6.20 29.78
N PHE A 212 11.16 6.04 30.33
CA PHE A 212 12.21 5.22 29.73
C PHE A 212 12.19 3.83 30.37
N LEU A 213 12.53 2.81 29.58
CA LEU A 213 12.63 1.42 30.03
C LEU A 213 13.93 0.82 29.50
N GLY A 214 14.73 0.23 30.38
CA GLY A 214 15.99 -0.42 30.02
C GLY A 214 17.24 0.45 30.23
N ASN A 215 17.05 1.76 30.48
CA ASN A 215 18.09 2.67 30.94
C ASN A 215 18.61 2.26 32.33
N LYS A 216 19.93 2.15 32.46
CA LYS A 216 20.63 1.75 33.70
C LYS A 216 21.79 2.68 34.00
N ALA A 217 22.48 3.18 32.97
CA ALA A 217 23.54 4.18 33.09
C ALA A 217 22.99 5.57 33.45
N PHE A 218 21.80 5.91 32.94
CA PHE A 218 21.20 7.24 33.09
C PHE A 218 19.76 7.18 33.59
N THR A 219 19.40 8.16 34.42
CA THR A 219 18.04 8.33 34.94
C THR A 219 17.09 8.90 33.89
N ASP A 220 15.80 8.57 33.98
CA ASP A 220 14.75 9.14 33.12
C ASP A 220 14.84 10.67 33.02
N ASP A 221 15.08 11.36 34.14
CA ASP A 221 15.16 12.83 34.16
C ASP A 221 16.43 13.39 33.52
N GLN A 222 17.50 12.62 33.38
CA GLN A 222 18.63 12.99 32.51
C GLN A 222 18.24 12.82 31.04
N LEU A 223 17.59 11.70 30.68
CA LEU A 223 17.20 11.43 29.30
C LEU A 223 16.13 12.40 28.78
N LYS A 224 15.15 12.77 29.62
CA LYS A 224 14.16 13.82 29.33
C LYS A 224 14.79 15.19 29.06
N ARG A 225 15.91 15.52 29.70
CA ARG A 225 16.64 16.79 29.48
C ARG A 225 17.39 16.85 28.14
N ILE A 226 17.59 15.71 27.48
CA ILE A 226 18.20 15.64 26.14
C ILE A 226 17.14 15.91 25.06
N LEU A 227 15.88 15.53 25.30
CA LEU A 227 14.75 15.83 24.42
C LEU A 227 14.51 17.36 24.42
N ARG A 228 14.59 17.99 23.25
CA ARG A 228 14.48 19.43 23.09
C ARG A 228 13.04 19.88 22.88
N SER A 229 12.30 19.19 22.01
CA SER A 229 10.95 19.59 21.61
C SER A 229 9.87 18.78 22.34
N THR A 230 10.16 17.52 22.67
CA THR A 230 9.25 16.57 23.31
C THR A 230 9.35 16.65 24.82
N GLN A 231 8.51 17.49 25.43
CA GLN A 231 8.52 17.74 26.87
C GLN A 231 7.16 17.49 27.51
N GLU A 232 7.16 17.05 28.78
CA GLU A 232 5.93 16.86 29.56
C GLU A 232 5.24 18.22 29.82
N GLY A 233 3.92 18.26 29.67
CA GLY A 233 3.11 19.48 29.86
C GLY A 233 3.04 19.90 31.33
N GLY A 234 3.90 20.83 31.74
CA GLY A 234 3.91 21.41 33.09
C GLY A 234 2.91 22.56 33.31
N PHE A 235 2.85 23.09 34.54
CA PHE A 235 1.92 24.17 34.92
C PHE A 235 2.09 25.47 34.09
N PHE A 236 3.30 25.72 33.58
CA PHE A 236 3.62 26.88 32.73
C PHE A 236 3.46 26.64 31.22
N SER A 237 3.15 25.40 30.77
CA SER A 237 3.02 25.06 29.33
C SER A 237 1.92 25.84 28.60
N ALA A 238 0.94 26.37 29.34
CA ALA A 238 -0.13 27.21 28.81
C ALA A 238 0.37 28.54 28.23
N LEU A 239 1.52 29.06 28.68
CA LEU A 239 2.05 30.36 28.23
C LEU A 239 3.08 30.22 27.09
N SER A 240 3.79 29.09 27.03
CA SER A 240 4.83 28.81 26.02
C SER A 240 4.32 28.05 24.78
N GLY A 241 3.12 27.47 24.84
CA GLY A 241 2.63 26.54 23.82
C GLY A 241 3.37 25.19 23.79
N SER A 242 4.28 24.94 24.74
CA SER A 242 5.06 23.70 24.80
C SER A 242 4.26 22.52 25.36
N GLY A 243 4.69 21.30 25.02
CA GLY A 243 4.08 20.05 25.49
C GLY A 243 2.96 19.48 24.63
N ASN A 244 2.59 20.13 23.51
CA ASN A 244 1.80 19.49 22.46
C ASN A 244 2.65 18.41 21.78
N PHE A 245 2.09 17.23 21.49
CA PHE A 245 2.83 16.18 20.80
C PHE A 245 2.87 16.40 19.28
N LYS A 246 4.05 16.22 18.70
CA LYS A 246 4.28 16.18 17.25
C LYS A 246 5.21 15.02 16.94
N GLU A 247 4.83 14.15 16.02
CA GLU A 247 5.59 12.93 15.74
C GLU A 247 6.96 13.22 15.09
N LEU A 248 7.08 14.29 14.28
CA LEU A 248 8.33 14.68 13.64
C LEU A 248 9.37 15.19 14.65
N ASP A 249 8.94 16.07 15.56
CA ASP A 249 9.77 16.59 16.65
C ASP A 249 10.25 15.45 17.55
N PHE A 250 9.35 14.51 17.89
CA PHE A 250 9.67 13.34 18.68
C PHE A 250 10.69 12.40 18.00
N LYS A 251 10.54 12.13 16.69
CA LYS A 251 11.54 11.38 15.92
C LYS A 251 12.91 12.07 15.92
N THR A 252 12.92 13.40 15.87
CA THR A 252 14.14 14.21 15.92
C THR A 252 14.81 14.10 17.29
N ASP A 253 14.05 14.21 18.38
CA ASP A 253 14.57 14.05 19.74
C ASP A 253 15.13 12.64 20.00
N LEU A 254 14.55 11.58 19.42
CA LEU A 254 15.10 10.22 19.50
C LEU A 254 16.44 10.08 18.77
N GLN A 255 16.64 10.80 17.65
CA GLN A 255 17.94 10.87 16.97
C GLN A 255 18.98 11.65 17.80
N ILE A 256 18.57 12.75 18.43
CA ILE A 256 19.43 13.52 19.36
C ILE A 256 19.83 12.63 20.54
N LEU A 257 18.89 11.87 21.11
CA LEU A 257 19.15 10.91 22.18
C LEU A 257 20.16 9.82 21.74
N GLN A 258 19.98 9.23 20.56
CA GLN A 258 20.90 8.23 20.01
C GLN A 258 22.31 8.79 19.78
N TYR A 259 22.41 10.01 19.22
CA TYR A 259 23.69 10.68 19.02
C TYR A 259 24.38 11.03 20.34
N TRP A 260 23.61 11.45 21.36
CA TRP A 260 24.15 11.72 22.69
C TRP A 260 24.70 10.45 23.35
N TYR A 261 23.96 9.34 23.34
CA TYR A 261 24.46 8.05 23.84
C TYR A 261 25.73 7.58 23.11
N LEU A 262 25.84 7.81 21.79
CA LEU A 262 27.04 7.52 21.02
C LEU A 262 28.25 8.33 21.52
N ASN A 263 28.07 9.63 21.79
CA ASN A 263 29.13 10.50 22.34
C ASN A 263 29.55 10.09 23.76
N GLU A 264 28.63 9.58 24.58
CA GLU A 264 28.92 8.99 25.89
C GLU A 264 29.55 7.58 25.81
N GLY A 265 29.86 7.09 24.60
CA GLY A 265 30.57 5.82 24.36
C GLY A 265 29.69 4.58 24.15
N TYR A 266 28.37 4.73 24.09
CA TYR A 266 27.43 3.62 23.91
C TYR A 266 27.21 3.30 22.43
N VAL A 267 28.26 2.82 21.75
CA VAL A 267 28.28 2.55 20.30
C VAL A 267 27.20 1.56 19.83
N ARG A 268 26.70 0.70 20.73
CA ARG A 268 25.62 -0.26 20.45
C ARG A 268 24.22 0.22 20.85
N PHE A 269 24.07 1.46 21.30
CA PHE A 269 22.79 2.01 21.73
C PHE A 269 21.70 1.90 20.66
N ARG A 270 20.53 1.40 21.06
CA ARG A 270 19.34 1.27 20.21
C ARG A 270 18.07 1.62 20.98
N THR A 271 17.10 2.19 20.28
CA THR A 271 15.72 2.33 20.76
C THR A 271 14.80 1.34 20.05
N GLU A 272 13.88 0.70 20.76
CA GLU A 272 12.75 0.02 20.10
C GLU A 272 11.74 1.07 19.58
N THR A 273 10.77 0.63 18.77
CA THR A 273 9.62 1.47 18.39
C THR A 273 8.91 1.97 19.65
N PRO A 274 8.82 3.31 19.89
CA PRO A 274 8.18 3.84 21.08
C PRO A 274 6.69 3.52 21.10
N VAL A 275 6.16 3.26 22.30
CA VAL A 275 4.72 3.05 22.49
C VAL A 275 4.09 4.36 22.94
N VAL A 276 3.26 4.95 22.08
CA VAL A 276 2.43 6.11 22.39
C VAL A 276 1.04 5.62 22.76
N THR A 277 0.60 5.90 23.97
CA THR A 277 -0.77 5.59 24.44
C THR A 277 -1.54 6.87 24.66
N VAL A 278 -2.80 6.88 24.24
CA VAL A 278 -3.72 8.03 24.34
C VAL A 278 -4.73 7.74 25.46
N THR A 279 -5.03 8.72 26.30
CA THR A 279 -6.08 8.61 27.32
C THR A 279 -7.47 8.54 26.70
N GLU A 280 -8.45 7.97 27.41
CA GLU A 280 -9.83 7.84 26.93
C GLU A 280 -10.49 9.19 26.59
N ASP A 281 -10.13 10.24 27.33
CA ASP A 281 -10.58 11.63 27.10
C ASP A 281 -9.93 12.29 25.87
N LYS A 282 -8.97 11.62 25.21
CA LYS A 282 -8.21 12.08 24.05
C LYS A 282 -7.44 13.39 24.23
N LYS A 283 -7.13 13.80 25.46
CA LYS A 283 -6.39 15.05 25.75
C LYS A 283 -4.93 14.83 26.05
N TRP A 284 -4.57 13.62 26.50
CA TRP A 284 -3.25 13.32 27.00
C TRP A 284 -2.65 12.10 26.32
N ILE A 285 -1.33 12.11 26.15
CA ILE A 285 -0.56 10.92 25.77
C ILE A 285 0.49 10.57 26.80
N HIS A 286 0.78 9.27 26.90
CA HIS A 286 1.92 8.74 27.64
C HIS A 286 2.85 8.06 26.63
N ILE A 287 4.13 8.48 26.64
CA ILE A 287 5.16 7.98 25.73
C ILE A 287 6.05 7.02 26.51
N THR A 288 6.19 5.78 26.04
CA THR A 288 7.12 4.80 26.60
C THR A 288 8.21 4.50 25.58
N ILE A 289 9.46 4.81 25.95
CA ILE A 289 10.64 4.62 25.11
C ILE A 289 11.46 3.49 25.72
N LYS A 290 11.57 2.36 25.02
CA LYS A 290 12.47 1.29 25.43
C LYS A 290 13.84 1.50 24.80
N VAL A 291 14.88 1.37 25.60
CA VAL A 291 16.28 1.54 25.20
C VAL A 291 17.08 0.29 25.54
N ASP A 292 18.00 -0.07 24.65
CA ASP A 292 19.10 -0.98 24.93
C ASP A 292 20.39 -0.16 24.86
N GLU A 293 20.99 0.10 26.02
CA GLU A 293 22.22 0.89 26.12
C GLU A 293 23.45 0.12 25.60
N GLY A 294 23.43 -1.22 25.69
CA GLY A 294 24.61 -2.03 25.44
C GLY A 294 25.73 -1.80 26.47
N ARG A 295 26.99 -1.83 26.01
CA ARG A 295 28.18 -1.55 26.85
C ARG A 295 28.75 -0.19 26.45
N GLN A 296 29.33 0.51 27.42
CA GLN A 296 30.15 1.69 27.16
C GLN A 296 31.52 1.26 26.60
N TYR A 297 32.03 2.01 25.63
CA TYR A 297 33.35 1.84 25.03
C TYR A 297 34.12 3.16 25.11
N ALA A 298 35.45 3.07 25.21
CA ALA A 298 36.36 4.19 25.03
C ALA A 298 37.12 4.03 23.71
N VAL A 299 37.54 5.15 23.11
CA VAL A 299 38.47 5.13 21.98
C VAL A 299 39.85 4.72 22.50
N ALA A 300 40.45 3.70 21.89
CA ALA A 300 41.78 3.20 22.26
C ALA A 300 42.87 3.77 21.35
N ASP A 301 42.71 3.58 20.04
CA ASP A 301 43.54 4.13 18.97
C ASP A 301 42.65 4.55 17.80
N THR A 302 43.17 5.46 16.97
CA THR A 302 42.56 5.90 15.72
C THR A 302 43.53 5.63 14.57
N ASP A 303 43.14 4.78 13.63
CA ASP A 303 43.90 4.46 12.43
C ASP A 303 43.15 4.91 11.17
N PHE A 304 43.87 5.26 10.10
CA PHE A 304 43.33 5.86 8.89
C PHE A 304 43.74 5.06 7.66
N SER A 305 42.77 4.46 6.96
CA SER A 305 43.00 3.67 5.74
C SER A 305 42.33 4.33 4.52
N GLY A 306 43.11 4.60 3.47
CA GLY A 306 42.62 5.16 2.21
C GLY A 306 43.71 5.91 1.45
N ASP A 307 43.34 6.54 0.34
CA ASP A 307 44.23 7.48 -0.37
C ASP A 307 44.18 8.84 0.34
N LEU A 308 45.01 8.99 1.38
CA LEU A 308 45.05 10.16 2.24
C LEU A 308 45.73 11.33 1.50
N LEU A 309 44.97 12.37 1.16
CA LEU A 309 45.45 13.58 0.49
C LEU A 309 46.24 14.51 1.44
N PHE A 310 47.29 13.97 2.07
CA PHE A 310 48.23 14.64 2.98
C PHE A 310 47.58 15.21 4.28
N PRO A 311 48.37 15.56 5.32
CA PRO A 311 47.88 15.61 6.71
C PRO A 311 47.11 16.89 7.08
#